data_AF-A0A534I7U2-F1
#
_entry.id   AF-A0A534I7U2-F1
#
_cell.length_a   1.000
_cell.length_b   1.000
_cell.length_c   1.000
_cell.angle_alpha   90.00
_cell.angle_beta   90.00
_cell.angle_gamma   90.00
#
_symmetry.space_group_name_H-M   'P 1'
#
loop_
_entity.id
_entity.type
_entity.pdbx_description
1 polymer ?
#
loop_
_entity_poly.entity_id
_entity_poly.type
_entity_poly.pdbx_seq_one_letter_code
_entity_poly.pdbx_strand_id
1 'polypeptide(L)'
;MILLRLMLREEYRMHTSYTSRTMFLAFPGLVFLLSFATAAAAPNLLATTPLAQIMLVLHVSVFLYGVSVGAFGFLGRQYQERATGYRNYLVTQPALLPMSFKRTFLGMYLRDAIFYLVLILVPLTAGLLLSTPFSHFRVTSIFLLFGAALITFLAGMSLSFFMSTLYVRSVPAFAGVSAAVAGLFVGFGVLKVIPAGALLPGLAVQYTVPPLAPLGAIALVYAVEGVALILLLVAGALLFVSDQYEPKDFRADDDLPRIDARLARFPR
;
A
#
# COMPACT_ATOMS: atom_id res chain seq x y z
N MET A 1 -6.24 -10.03 18.45
CA MET A 1 -7.03 -8.78 18.57
C MET A 1 -6.33 -7.70 19.39
N ILE A 2 -5.79 -8.00 20.59
CA ILE A 2 -5.11 -6.99 21.43
C ILE A 2 -3.91 -6.35 20.72
N LEU A 3 -3.05 -7.16 20.07
CA LEU A 3 -1.88 -6.67 19.34
C LEU A 3 -2.26 -5.65 18.24
N LEU A 4 -3.19 -6.02 17.35
CA LEU A 4 -3.64 -5.14 16.26
C LEU A 4 -4.18 -3.80 16.79
N ARG A 5 -4.96 -3.82 17.87
CA ARG A 5 -5.48 -2.60 18.51
C ARG A 5 -4.36 -1.71 19.04
N LEU A 6 -3.34 -2.30 19.68
CA LEU A 6 -2.18 -1.56 20.16
C LEU A 6 -1.38 -0.96 19.01
N MET A 7 -1.17 -1.72 17.93
CA MET A 7 -0.47 -1.26 16.75
C MET A 7 -1.23 -0.13 16.01
N LEU A 8 -2.57 -0.19 15.93
CA LEU A 8 -3.38 0.91 15.39
C LEU A 8 -3.29 2.18 16.24
N ARG A 9 -3.28 2.03 17.57
CA ARG A 9 -3.12 3.17 18.49
C ARG A 9 -1.73 3.78 18.40
N GLU A 10 -0.71 2.95 18.25
CA GLU A 10 0.67 3.38 18.01
C GLU A 10 0.78 4.18 16.71
N GLU A 11 0.18 3.69 15.62
CA GLU A 11 0.17 4.38 14.32
C GLU A 11 -0.46 5.76 14.42
N TYR A 12 -1.65 5.84 15.02
CA TYR A 12 -2.32 7.11 15.23
C TYR A 12 -1.46 8.08 16.06
N ARG A 13 -0.88 7.61 17.17
CA ARG A 13 -0.01 8.44 18.02
C ARG A 13 1.21 8.95 17.26
N MET A 14 1.81 8.11 16.43
CA MET A 14 2.96 8.46 15.60
C MET A 14 2.62 9.60 14.65
N HIS A 15 1.55 9.47 13.86
CA HIS A 15 1.11 10.54 12.93
C HIS A 15 0.76 11.83 13.67
N THR A 16 0.06 11.74 14.81
CA THR A 16 -0.25 12.93 15.64
C THR A 16 0.95 13.51 16.40
N SER A 17 2.10 12.84 16.39
CA SER A 17 3.33 13.37 16.98
C SER A 17 4.19 14.12 15.95
N TYR A 18 4.15 13.68 14.68
CA TYR A 18 4.82 14.38 13.57
C TYR A 18 3.98 15.53 13.02
N THR A 19 2.66 15.43 13.13
CA THR A 19 1.68 16.42 12.66
C THR A 19 0.69 16.70 13.78
N SER A 20 0.02 17.86 13.78
CA SER A 20 -1.03 18.13 14.77
C SER A 20 -2.23 17.19 14.58
N ARG A 21 -2.95 16.90 15.67
CA ARG A 21 -4.18 16.09 15.63
C ARG A 21 -5.20 16.64 14.63
N THR A 22 -5.31 17.96 14.55
CA THR A 22 -6.22 18.65 13.64
C THR A 22 -5.82 18.46 12.18
N MET A 23 -4.54 18.64 11.84
CA MET A 23 -4.05 18.46 10.47
C MET A 23 -4.15 17.00 10.01
N PHE A 24 -3.92 16.05 10.92
CA PHE A 24 -4.12 14.63 10.63
C PHE A 24 -5.58 14.30 10.27
N LEU A 25 -6.55 14.85 11.02
CA LEU A 25 -7.99 14.65 10.75
C LEU A 25 -8.50 15.49 9.56
N ALA A 26 -7.83 16.59 9.23
CA ALA A 26 -8.15 17.39 8.06
C ALA A 26 -7.90 16.62 6.75
N PHE A 27 -6.96 15.67 6.73
CA PHE A 27 -6.63 14.91 5.53
C PHE A 27 -7.80 14.03 5.01
N PRO A 28 -8.45 13.17 5.82
CA PRO A 28 -9.69 12.51 5.42
C PRO A 28 -10.79 13.48 4.99
N GLY A 29 -10.90 14.63 5.65
CA GLY A 29 -11.85 15.70 5.28
C GLY A 29 -11.55 16.27 3.89
N LEU A 30 -10.29 16.51 3.57
CA LEU A 30 -9.86 16.96 2.25
C LEU A 30 -10.15 15.91 1.18
N VAL A 31 -9.82 14.63 1.44
CA VAL A 31 -10.12 13.53 0.52
C VAL A 31 -11.62 13.45 0.24
N PHE A 32 -12.45 13.56 1.28
CA PHE A 32 -13.90 13.60 1.16
C PHE A 32 -14.37 14.77 0.28
N LEU A 33 -13.88 15.99 0.55
CA LEU A 33 -14.28 17.20 -0.19
C LEU A 33 -13.85 17.13 -1.66
N LEU A 34 -12.62 16.69 -1.94
CA LEU A 34 -12.13 16.54 -3.31
C LEU A 34 -12.90 15.45 -4.06
N SER A 35 -13.20 14.34 -3.39
CA SER A 35 -14.03 13.26 -3.97
C SER A 35 -15.42 13.77 -4.32
N PHE A 36 -16.08 14.46 -3.39
CA PHE A 36 -17.40 15.05 -3.59
C PHE A 36 -17.39 16.05 -4.75
N ALA A 37 -16.44 16.99 -4.78
CA ALA A 37 -16.34 17.99 -5.82
C ALA A 37 -16.11 17.37 -7.20
N THR A 38 -15.20 16.39 -7.30
CA THR A 38 -14.89 15.70 -8.55
C THR A 38 -16.09 14.88 -9.04
N ALA A 39 -16.77 14.19 -8.12
CA ALA A 39 -17.93 13.37 -8.45
C ALA A 39 -19.15 14.22 -8.82
N ALA A 40 -19.39 15.34 -8.13
CA ALA A 40 -20.45 16.29 -8.50
C ALA A 40 -20.21 16.90 -9.89
N ALA A 41 -18.94 17.13 -10.26
CA ALA A 41 -18.56 17.58 -11.60
C ALA A 41 -18.47 16.44 -12.65
N ALA A 42 -18.73 15.19 -12.27
CA ALA A 42 -18.53 14.03 -13.14
C ALA A 42 -19.34 14.06 -14.45
N PRO A 43 -20.60 14.56 -14.51
CA PRO A 43 -21.33 14.66 -15.78
C PRO A 43 -20.57 15.48 -16.85
N ASN A 44 -19.90 16.56 -16.43
CA ASN A 44 -19.10 17.39 -17.33
C ASN A 44 -17.79 16.69 -17.74
N LEU A 45 -17.17 15.94 -16.82
CA LEU A 45 -15.95 15.17 -17.11
C LEU A 45 -16.23 14.03 -18.09
N LEU A 46 -17.36 13.34 -17.92
CA LEU A 46 -17.77 12.21 -18.78
C LEU A 46 -18.19 12.65 -20.18
N ALA A 47 -18.53 13.93 -20.38
CA ALA A 47 -18.81 14.48 -21.71
C ALA A 47 -17.55 14.57 -22.59
N THR A 48 -16.37 14.72 -22.00
CA THR A 48 -15.10 14.89 -22.72
C THR A 48 -14.16 13.69 -22.59
N THR A 49 -14.29 12.93 -21.50
CA THR A 49 -13.38 11.84 -21.17
C THR A 49 -14.14 10.52 -21.04
N PRO A 50 -13.74 9.44 -21.73
CA PRO A 50 -14.35 8.13 -21.59
C PRO A 50 -14.26 7.61 -20.15
N LEU A 51 -15.36 7.05 -19.65
CA LEU A 51 -15.45 6.47 -18.30
C LEU A 51 -14.32 5.44 -18.02
N ALA A 52 -13.96 4.64 -19.03
CA ALA A 52 -12.91 3.63 -18.91
C ALA A 52 -11.53 4.24 -18.59
N GLN A 53 -11.24 5.45 -19.08
CA GLN A 53 -9.98 6.16 -18.80
C GLN A 53 -9.98 6.72 -17.38
N ILE A 54 -11.12 7.29 -16.93
CA ILE A 54 -11.26 7.77 -15.55
C ILE A 54 -11.10 6.61 -14.56
N MET A 55 -11.74 5.47 -14.83
CA MET A 55 -11.62 4.26 -14.01
C MET A 55 -10.19 3.73 -13.98
N LEU A 56 -9.49 3.71 -15.13
CA LEU A 56 -8.09 3.32 -15.21
C LEU A 56 -7.20 4.22 -14.33
N VAL A 57 -7.31 5.54 -14.48
CA VAL A 57 -6.52 6.50 -13.69
C VAL A 57 -6.79 6.30 -12.20
N LEU A 58 -8.05 6.18 -11.79
CA LEU A 58 -8.43 5.92 -10.41
C LEU A 58 -7.78 4.63 -9.88
N HIS A 59 -7.87 3.52 -10.63
CA HIS A 59 -7.31 2.25 -10.20
C HIS A 59 -5.78 2.26 -10.14
N VAL A 60 -5.12 2.90 -11.11
CA VAL A 60 -3.66 3.08 -11.09
C VAL A 60 -3.24 3.92 -9.88
N SER A 61 -3.94 5.04 -9.59
CA SER A 61 -3.66 5.87 -8.43
C SER A 61 -3.85 5.10 -7.11
N VAL A 62 -4.93 4.33 -6.99
CA VAL A 62 -5.21 3.50 -5.80
C VAL A 62 -4.18 2.38 -5.65
N PHE A 63 -3.75 1.77 -6.75
CA PHE A 63 -2.69 0.76 -6.75
C PHE A 63 -1.36 1.35 -6.28
N LEU A 64 -0.94 2.48 -6.86
CA LEU A 64 0.29 3.19 -6.50
C LEU A 64 0.25 3.65 -5.04
N TYR A 65 -0.92 4.07 -4.56
CA TYR A 65 -1.13 4.37 -3.15
C TYR A 65 -0.92 3.14 -2.27
N GLY A 66 -1.50 1.99 -2.63
CA GLY A 66 -1.27 0.72 -1.94
C GLY A 66 0.21 0.33 -1.90
N VAL A 67 0.91 0.44 -3.03
CA VAL A 67 2.35 0.20 -3.14
C VAL A 67 3.13 1.12 -2.19
N SER A 68 2.80 2.41 -2.18
CA SER A 68 3.46 3.42 -1.33
C SER A 68 3.25 3.11 0.15
N VAL A 69 2.01 2.82 0.55
CA VAL A 69 1.68 2.45 1.93
C VAL A 69 2.48 1.23 2.38
N GLY A 70 2.55 0.18 1.55
CA GLY A 70 3.30 -1.01 1.90
C GLY A 70 4.81 -0.79 1.99
N ALA A 71 5.37 0.06 1.11
CA ALA A 71 6.79 0.40 1.14
C ALA A 71 7.16 1.20 2.40
N PHE A 72 6.37 2.23 2.75
CA PHE A 72 6.60 3.03 3.97
C PHE A 72 6.38 2.23 5.25
N GLY A 73 5.41 1.31 5.25
CA GLY A 73 5.12 0.45 6.41
C GLY A 73 6.31 -0.39 6.86
N PHE A 74 7.11 -0.88 5.90
CA PHE A 74 8.29 -1.72 6.18
C PHE A 74 9.60 -0.93 6.19
N LEU A 75 9.97 -0.31 5.06
CA LEU A 75 11.27 0.36 4.90
C LEU A 75 11.33 1.68 5.68
N GLY A 76 10.22 2.44 5.68
CA GLY A 76 10.14 3.73 6.35
C GLY A 76 10.35 3.61 7.86
N ARG A 77 9.83 2.54 8.49
CA ARG A 77 10.00 2.31 9.93
C ARG A 77 11.41 1.90 10.31
N GLN A 78 12.02 0.98 9.55
CA GLN A 78 13.41 0.59 9.79
C GLN A 78 14.36 1.79 9.66
N TYR A 79 14.10 2.67 8.69
CA TYR A 79 14.88 3.90 8.53
C TYR A 79 14.66 4.87 9.70
N GLN A 80 13.41 5.10 10.10
CA GLN A 80 13.09 5.99 11.22
C GLN A 80 13.69 5.51 12.53
N GLU A 81 13.64 4.21 12.83
CA GLU A 81 14.23 3.65 14.05
C GLU A 81 15.74 3.85 14.08
N ARG A 82 16.42 3.59 12.96
CA ARG A 82 17.87 3.79 12.84
C ARG A 82 18.28 5.26 12.94
N ALA A 83 17.49 6.17 12.34
CA ALA A 83 17.78 7.59 12.36
C ALA A 83 17.49 8.24 13.72
N THR A 84 16.51 7.71 14.45
CA THR A 84 15.96 8.37 15.64
C THR A 84 16.49 7.74 16.93
N GLY A 85 16.76 6.43 16.98
CA GLY A 85 17.44 5.75 18.10
C GLY A 85 16.67 5.66 19.43
N TYR A 86 15.63 6.47 19.67
CA TYR A 86 14.88 6.53 20.94
C TYR A 86 13.42 6.03 20.87
N ARG A 87 12.92 5.64 19.69
CA ARG A 87 11.56 5.08 19.51
C ARG A 87 11.67 3.69 18.86
N ASN A 88 11.37 2.66 19.63
CA ASN A 88 11.22 1.30 19.13
C ASN A 88 9.73 1.01 18.88
N TYR A 89 9.37 0.66 17.65
CA TYR A 89 7.99 0.31 17.32
C TYR A 89 7.64 -1.09 17.84
N LEU A 90 6.38 -1.34 18.24
CA LEU A 90 5.91 -2.69 18.63
C LEU A 90 6.19 -3.75 17.54
N VAL A 91 6.27 -3.29 16.30
CA VAL A 91 6.67 -4.06 15.12
C VAL A 91 8.06 -4.69 15.22
N THR A 92 9.01 -4.02 15.86
CA THR A 92 10.42 -4.43 15.93
C THR A 92 10.79 -5.09 17.25
N GLN A 93 9.85 -5.10 18.18
CA GLN A 93 9.94 -5.84 19.44
C GLN A 93 9.85 -7.37 19.36
N PRO A 94 9.49 -8.07 18.25
CA PRO A 94 9.55 -9.53 18.21
C PRO A 94 10.93 -10.12 18.47
N ALA A 95 12.00 -9.33 18.30
CA ALA A 95 13.35 -9.74 18.64
C ALA A 95 13.65 -9.71 20.16
N LEU A 96 12.86 -8.96 20.93
CA LEU A 96 13.07 -8.74 22.38
C LEU A 96 11.96 -9.33 23.25
N LEU A 97 10.78 -9.53 22.67
CA LEU A 97 9.60 -10.08 23.33
C LEU A 97 9.27 -11.45 22.72
N PRO A 98 8.67 -12.39 23.48
CA PRO A 98 8.29 -13.72 22.99
C PRO A 98 7.07 -13.64 22.05
N MET A 99 7.26 -12.99 20.89
CA MET A 99 6.25 -12.74 19.87
C MET A 99 6.71 -13.35 18.56
N SER A 100 5.80 -14.07 17.89
CA SER A 100 6.10 -14.64 16.56
C SER A 100 6.24 -13.53 15.51
N PHE A 101 7.35 -13.52 14.78
CA PHE A 101 7.61 -12.61 13.66
C PHE A 101 6.48 -12.63 12.63
N LYS A 102 6.00 -13.82 12.24
CA LYS A 102 4.87 -13.97 11.30
C LYS A 102 3.59 -13.30 11.80
N ARG A 103 3.29 -13.42 13.09
CA ARG A 103 2.09 -12.78 13.69
C ARG A 103 2.22 -11.26 13.72
N THR A 104 3.41 -10.73 14.03
CA THR A 104 3.66 -9.29 14.04
C THR A 104 3.67 -8.70 12.63
N PHE A 105 4.24 -9.40 11.66
CA PHE A 105 4.23 -9.00 10.25
C PHE A 105 2.81 -9.00 9.67
N LEU A 106 2.00 -10.02 9.95
CA LEU A 106 0.58 -10.02 9.57
C LEU A 106 -0.19 -8.90 10.28
N GLY A 107 0.09 -8.65 11.56
CA GLY A 107 -0.49 -7.55 12.32
C GLY A 107 -0.15 -6.18 11.71
N MET A 108 1.07 -6.02 11.20
CA MET A 108 1.52 -4.83 10.47
C MET A 108 0.72 -4.63 9.19
N TYR A 109 0.62 -5.67 8.35
CA TYR A 109 -0.17 -5.63 7.12
C TYR A 109 -1.62 -5.25 7.39
N LEU A 110 -2.27 -5.92 8.35
CA LEU A 110 -3.67 -5.65 8.69
C LEU A 110 -3.86 -4.25 9.27
N ARG A 111 -2.94 -3.79 10.11
CA ARG A 111 -2.96 -2.42 10.64
C ARG A 111 -2.92 -1.41 9.50
N ASP A 112 -1.95 -1.53 8.60
CA ASP A 112 -1.76 -0.57 7.51
C ASP A 112 -2.96 -0.62 6.56
N ALA A 113 -3.44 -1.82 6.21
CA ALA A 113 -4.65 -1.99 5.43
C ALA A 113 -5.85 -1.26 6.05
N ILE A 114 -6.16 -1.51 7.34
CA ILE A 114 -7.31 -0.91 8.02
C ILE A 114 -7.13 0.61 8.19
N PHE A 115 -5.96 1.04 8.63
CA PHE A 115 -5.71 2.45 8.94
C PHE A 115 -5.86 3.32 7.69
N TYR A 116 -5.22 2.93 6.59
CA TYR A 116 -5.22 3.69 5.34
C TYR A 116 -6.50 3.51 4.53
N LEU A 117 -7.20 2.38 4.67
CA LEU A 117 -8.56 2.20 4.18
C LEU A 117 -9.51 3.26 4.78
N VAL A 118 -9.49 3.40 6.11
CA VAL A 118 -10.33 4.36 6.83
C VAL A 118 -9.91 5.79 6.52
N LEU A 119 -8.62 6.03 6.34
CA LEU A 119 -8.09 7.37 6.11
C LEU A 119 -8.38 7.92 4.70
N ILE A 120 -8.41 7.05 3.67
CA ILE A 120 -8.59 7.48 2.27
C ILE A 120 -9.82 6.88 1.62
N LEU A 121 -9.96 5.56 1.59
CA LEU A 121 -10.96 4.91 0.75
C LEU A 121 -12.39 5.14 1.28
N VAL A 122 -12.57 5.13 2.61
CA VAL A 122 -13.85 5.45 3.26
C VAL A 122 -14.29 6.89 2.97
N PRO A 123 -13.50 7.94 3.25
CA PRO A 123 -13.89 9.32 2.95
C PRO A 123 -14.06 9.57 1.45
N LEU A 124 -13.24 8.94 0.60
CA LEU A 124 -13.43 8.98 -0.86
C LEU A 124 -14.83 8.48 -1.24
N THR A 125 -15.23 7.33 -0.72
CA THR A 125 -16.54 6.72 -1.01
C THR A 125 -17.68 7.53 -0.41
N ALA A 126 -17.50 8.09 0.79
CA ALA A 126 -18.48 8.97 1.40
C ALA A 126 -18.72 10.24 0.57
N GLY A 127 -17.66 10.83 -0.01
CA GLY A 127 -17.77 11.98 -0.91
C GLY A 127 -18.54 11.64 -2.20
N LEU A 128 -18.27 10.46 -2.78
CA LEU A 128 -19.02 9.93 -3.92
C LEU A 128 -20.51 9.72 -3.59
N LEU A 129 -20.82 9.15 -2.42
CA LEU A 129 -22.20 8.93 -1.97
C LEU A 129 -22.96 10.25 -1.79
N LEU A 130 -22.32 11.27 -1.22
CA LEU A 130 -22.93 12.59 -1.06
C LEU A 130 -23.16 13.28 -2.42
N SER A 131 -22.35 12.96 -3.43
CA SER A 131 -22.48 13.53 -4.78
C SER A 131 -23.65 12.97 -5.60
N THR A 132 -24.34 11.92 -5.11
CA THR A 132 -25.41 11.23 -5.86
C THR A 132 -26.54 12.13 -6.37
N PRO A 133 -26.97 13.21 -5.69
CA PRO A 133 -27.98 14.12 -6.22
C PRO A 133 -27.51 14.91 -7.46
N PHE A 134 -26.20 15.12 -7.61
CA PHE A 134 -25.61 15.92 -8.69
C PHE A 134 -25.10 15.04 -9.85
N SER A 135 -24.50 13.90 -9.52
CA SER A 135 -23.87 13.00 -10.49
C SER A 135 -24.84 11.99 -11.10
N HIS A 136 -26.00 11.77 -10.46
CA HIS A 136 -26.95 10.70 -10.77
C HIS A 136 -26.34 9.29 -10.76
N PHE A 137 -25.20 9.11 -10.09
CA PHE A 137 -24.58 7.80 -9.92
C PHE A 137 -25.44 6.90 -9.04
N ARG A 138 -25.55 5.64 -9.44
CA ARG A 138 -26.24 4.61 -8.65
C ARG A 138 -25.38 4.24 -7.44
N VAL A 139 -26.01 4.13 -6.28
CA VAL A 139 -25.38 3.71 -5.03
C VAL A 139 -24.69 2.35 -5.17
N THR A 140 -25.31 1.41 -5.89
CA THR A 140 -24.70 0.09 -6.18
C THR A 140 -23.37 0.20 -6.92
N SER A 141 -23.27 1.09 -7.91
CA SER A 141 -22.04 1.31 -8.68
C SER A 141 -20.92 1.91 -7.81
N ILE A 142 -21.29 2.74 -6.83
CA ILE A 142 -20.34 3.33 -5.87
C ILE A 142 -19.76 2.24 -4.96
N PHE A 143 -20.59 1.34 -4.44
CA PHE A 143 -20.11 0.22 -3.62
C PHE A 143 -19.31 -0.82 -4.42
N LEU A 144 -19.67 -1.05 -5.69
CA LEU A 144 -18.86 -1.88 -6.58
C LEU A 144 -17.49 -1.25 -6.86
N LEU A 145 -17.44 0.06 -7.11
CA LEU A 145 -16.19 0.80 -7.24
C LEU A 145 -15.36 0.72 -5.95
N PHE A 146 -15.99 0.84 -4.78
CA PHE A 146 -15.30 0.66 -3.49
C PHE A 146 -14.67 -0.73 -3.36
N GLY A 147 -15.41 -1.80 -3.69
CA GLY A 147 -14.89 -3.17 -3.66
C GLY A 147 -13.74 -3.40 -4.65
N ALA A 148 -13.88 -2.92 -5.88
CA ALA A 148 -12.84 -2.99 -6.91
C ALA A 148 -11.58 -2.20 -6.51
N ALA A 149 -11.75 -0.99 -6.00
CA ALA A 149 -10.66 -0.15 -5.50
C ALA A 149 -9.99 -0.79 -4.27
N LEU A 150 -10.75 -1.44 -3.39
CA LEU A 150 -10.23 -2.18 -2.24
C LEU A 150 -9.32 -3.33 -2.68
N ILE A 151 -9.76 -4.15 -3.64
CA ILE A 151 -8.94 -5.25 -4.19
C ILE A 151 -7.66 -4.67 -4.79
N THR A 152 -7.75 -3.56 -5.53
CA THR A 152 -6.61 -2.91 -6.18
C THR A 152 -5.62 -2.35 -5.17
N PHE A 153 -6.11 -1.70 -4.13
CA PHE A 153 -5.33 -1.18 -3.02
C PHE A 153 -4.57 -2.30 -2.29
N LEU A 154 -5.28 -3.38 -1.93
CA LEU A 154 -4.70 -4.51 -1.24
C LEU A 154 -3.69 -5.26 -2.11
N ALA A 155 -3.93 -5.37 -3.42
CA ALA A 155 -2.97 -5.94 -4.36
C ALA A 155 -1.66 -5.14 -4.38
N GLY A 156 -1.74 -3.81 -4.52
CA GLY A 156 -0.55 -2.94 -4.45
C GLY A 156 0.18 -3.02 -3.12
N MET A 157 -0.55 -3.02 -2.00
CA MET A 157 0.05 -3.15 -0.67
C MET A 157 0.72 -4.52 -0.46
N SER A 158 0.04 -5.61 -0.83
CA SER A 158 0.58 -6.97 -0.70
C SER A 158 1.82 -7.17 -1.56
N LEU A 159 1.88 -6.57 -2.75
CA LEU A 159 3.06 -6.57 -3.60
C LEU A 159 4.25 -5.90 -2.90
N SER A 160 4.05 -4.72 -2.31
CA SER A 160 5.12 -4.04 -1.57
C SER A 160 5.61 -4.83 -0.36
N PHE A 161 4.71 -5.47 0.38
CA PHE A 161 5.07 -6.35 1.50
C PHE A 161 5.85 -7.59 1.04
N PHE A 162 5.44 -8.21 -0.07
CA PHE A 162 6.18 -9.32 -0.67
C PHE A 162 7.58 -8.90 -1.11
N MET A 163 7.67 -7.79 -1.83
CA MET A 163 8.92 -7.22 -2.32
C MET A 163 9.88 -6.86 -1.18
N SER A 164 9.36 -6.34 -0.07
CA SER A 164 10.19 -5.99 1.08
C SER A 164 10.82 -7.22 1.76
N THR A 165 10.07 -8.32 1.88
CA THR A 165 10.62 -9.59 2.38
C THR A 165 11.63 -10.19 1.41
N LEU A 166 11.38 -10.07 0.10
CA LEU A 166 12.28 -10.56 -0.94
C LEU A 166 13.60 -9.80 -0.96
N TYR A 167 13.57 -8.48 -0.75
CA TYR A 167 14.75 -7.63 -0.64
C TYR A 167 15.67 -8.06 0.50
N VAL A 168 15.10 -8.35 1.68
CA VAL A 168 15.86 -8.82 2.85
C VAL A 168 16.47 -10.20 2.57
N ARG A 169 15.74 -11.08 1.89
CA ARG A 169 16.20 -12.45 1.60
C ARG A 169 17.26 -12.51 0.49
N SER A 170 17.03 -11.82 -0.63
CA SER A 170 17.91 -11.85 -1.80
C SER A 170 17.68 -10.65 -2.74
N VAL A 171 18.70 -9.80 -2.86
CA VAL A 171 18.77 -8.70 -3.83
C VAL A 171 18.52 -9.14 -5.29
N PRO A 172 19.09 -10.26 -5.81
CA PRO A 172 18.83 -10.64 -7.21
C PRO A 172 17.38 -11.05 -7.46
N ALA A 173 16.72 -11.74 -6.52
CA ALA A 173 15.31 -12.08 -6.68
C ALA A 173 14.43 -10.83 -6.62
N PHE A 174 14.73 -9.89 -5.71
CA PHE A 174 14.06 -8.60 -5.65
C PHE A 174 14.20 -7.82 -6.97
N ALA A 175 15.40 -7.77 -7.55
CA ALA A 175 15.64 -7.13 -8.84
C ALA A 175 14.87 -7.84 -9.97
N GLY A 176 14.85 -9.18 -9.98
CA GLY A 176 14.10 -9.97 -10.95
C GLY A 176 12.60 -9.72 -10.90
N VAL A 177 12.00 -9.73 -9.70
CA VAL A 177 10.56 -9.43 -9.54
C VAL A 177 10.27 -7.96 -9.86
N SER A 178 11.16 -7.03 -9.50
CA SER A 178 11.01 -5.60 -9.85
C SER A 178 11.01 -5.39 -11.36
N ALA A 179 11.93 -6.06 -12.07
CA ALA A 179 12.02 -6.03 -13.52
C ALA A 179 10.78 -6.66 -14.16
N ALA A 180 10.25 -7.76 -13.60
CA ALA A 180 9.01 -8.38 -14.08
C ALA A 180 7.81 -7.43 -13.93
N VAL A 181 7.64 -6.80 -12.77
CA VAL A 181 6.56 -5.82 -12.53
C VAL A 181 6.71 -4.63 -13.47
N ALA A 182 7.91 -4.06 -13.60
CA ALA A 182 8.17 -2.96 -14.54
C ALA A 182 7.88 -3.38 -15.99
N GLY A 183 8.26 -4.60 -16.37
CA GLY A 183 7.97 -5.17 -17.68
C GLY A 183 6.49 -5.29 -17.98
N LEU A 184 5.66 -5.65 -16.98
CA LEU A 184 4.20 -5.68 -17.12
C LEU A 184 3.63 -4.27 -17.38
N PHE A 185 4.09 -3.26 -16.65
CA PHE A 185 3.66 -1.87 -16.85
C PHE A 185 4.10 -1.30 -18.20
N VAL A 186 5.34 -1.59 -18.63
CA VAL A 186 5.84 -1.22 -19.96
C VAL A 186 5.06 -1.95 -21.07
N GLY A 187 4.74 -3.23 -20.86
CA GLY A 187 3.94 -4.05 -21.77
C GLY A 187 2.53 -3.51 -22.00
N PHE A 188 1.94 -2.89 -20.98
CA PHE A 188 0.67 -2.17 -21.09
C PHE A 188 0.82 -0.78 -21.72
N GLY A 189 1.71 0.06 -21.18
CA GLY A 189 1.79 1.47 -21.59
C GLY A 189 2.41 1.68 -22.97
N VAL A 190 3.55 1.05 -23.23
CA VAL A 190 4.34 1.25 -24.44
C VAL A 190 3.95 0.24 -25.51
N LEU A 191 3.92 -1.05 -25.17
CA LEU A 191 3.71 -2.11 -26.16
C LEU A 191 2.22 -2.38 -26.45
N LYS A 192 1.31 -1.94 -25.55
CA LYS A 192 -0.15 -2.17 -25.64
C LYS A 192 -0.55 -3.64 -25.84
N VAL A 193 0.31 -4.57 -25.44
CA VAL A 193 0.09 -6.03 -25.59
C VAL A 193 -0.75 -6.57 -24.43
N ILE A 194 -0.60 -5.96 -23.25
CA ILE A 194 -1.27 -6.41 -22.02
C ILE A 194 -2.50 -5.53 -21.78
N PRO A 195 -3.71 -6.09 -21.59
CA PRO A 195 -4.89 -5.30 -21.25
C PRO A 195 -4.81 -4.80 -19.80
N ALA A 196 -5.35 -3.61 -19.53
CA ALA A 196 -5.30 -2.99 -18.20
C ALA A 196 -5.91 -3.87 -17.09
N GLY A 197 -6.94 -4.66 -17.43
CA GLY A 197 -7.56 -5.59 -16.48
C GLY A 197 -6.62 -6.71 -16.01
N ALA A 198 -5.64 -7.12 -16.81
CA ALA A 198 -4.68 -8.14 -16.40
C ALA A 198 -3.65 -7.61 -15.38
N LEU A 199 -3.41 -6.29 -15.37
CA LEU A 199 -2.52 -5.63 -14.40
C LEU A 199 -3.22 -5.37 -13.07
N LEU A 200 -4.49 -4.94 -13.14
CA LEU A 200 -5.23 -4.44 -11.99
C LEU A 200 -6.51 -5.27 -11.85
N PRO A 201 -6.52 -6.29 -10.96
CA PRO A 201 -7.66 -7.21 -10.86
C PRO A 201 -8.96 -6.51 -10.48
N GLY A 202 -8.92 -5.45 -9.67
CA GLY A 202 -10.12 -4.65 -9.37
C GLY A 202 -10.68 -3.92 -10.60
N LEU A 203 -9.81 -3.48 -11.52
CA LEU A 203 -10.25 -2.84 -12.76
C LEU A 203 -10.92 -3.86 -13.69
N ALA A 204 -10.42 -5.10 -13.73
CA ALA A 204 -11.07 -6.19 -14.48
C ALA A 204 -12.50 -6.48 -13.99
N VAL A 205 -12.71 -6.47 -12.67
CA VAL A 205 -14.05 -6.55 -12.08
C VAL A 205 -14.93 -5.42 -12.63
N GLN A 206 -14.42 -4.18 -12.65
CA GLN A 206 -15.23 -3.04 -13.05
C GLN A 206 -15.56 -3.00 -14.55
N TYR A 207 -14.66 -3.48 -15.41
CA TYR A 207 -14.90 -3.57 -16.85
C TYR A 207 -15.89 -4.67 -17.25
N THR A 208 -16.12 -5.65 -16.38
CA THR A 208 -16.97 -6.82 -16.69
C THR A 208 -18.34 -6.77 -16.05
N VAL A 209 -18.64 -5.77 -15.22
CA VAL A 209 -19.96 -5.58 -14.63
C VAL A 209 -20.91 -4.92 -15.63
N PRO A 210 -22.02 -5.57 -16.04
CA PRO A 210 -23.04 -4.93 -16.84
C PRO A 210 -23.75 -3.83 -16.03
N PRO A 211 -24.18 -2.71 -16.66
CA PRO A 211 -24.79 -1.58 -15.96
C PRO A 211 -26.10 -1.90 -15.20
N LEU A 212 -26.73 -3.06 -15.45
CA LEU A 212 -28.03 -3.45 -14.88
C LEU A 212 -28.10 -4.86 -14.27
N ALA A 213 -27.01 -5.64 -14.21
CA ALA A 213 -27.05 -7.04 -13.77
C ALA A 213 -26.41 -7.27 -12.39
N PRO A 214 -26.78 -8.34 -11.64
CA PRO A 214 -25.96 -8.82 -10.52
C PRO A 214 -24.52 -9.06 -11.00
N LEU A 215 -23.55 -9.04 -10.06
CA LEU A 215 -22.14 -9.39 -10.34
C LEU A 215 -22.11 -10.62 -11.25
N GLY A 216 -21.80 -10.39 -12.53
CA GLY A 216 -21.76 -11.47 -13.51
C GLY A 216 -20.75 -12.51 -13.04
N ALA A 217 -20.95 -13.78 -13.39
CA ALA A 217 -20.02 -14.85 -13.02
C ALA A 217 -18.56 -14.49 -13.34
N ILE A 218 -18.33 -13.78 -14.45
CA ILE A 218 -17.02 -13.28 -14.88
C ILE A 218 -16.44 -12.24 -13.92
N ALA A 219 -17.24 -11.26 -13.48
CA ALA A 219 -16.79 -10.25 -12.52
C ALA A 219 -16.45 -10.88 -11.16
N LEU A 220 -17.19 -11.92 -10.76
CA LEU A 220 -16.88 -12.69 -9.56
C LEU A 220 -15.57 -13.48 -9.72
N VAL A 221 -15.32 -14.08 -10.88
CA VAL A 221 -14.05 -14.77 -11.17
C VAL A 221 -12.87 -13.80 -11.03
N TYR A 222 -12.94 -12.61 -11.63
CA TYR A 222 -11.87 -11.61 -11.49
C TYR A 222 -11.68 -11.12 -10.04
N ALA A 223 -12.76 -11.00 -9.27
CA ALA A 223 -12.67 -10.65 -7.86
C ALA A 223 -11.97 -11.77 -7.07
N VAL A 224 -12.30 -13.04 -7.35
CA VAL A 224 -11.66 -14.21 -6.73
C VAL A 224 -10.19 -14.30 -7.12
N GLU A 225 -9.84 -14.08 -8.38
CA GLU A 225 -8.45 -14.03 -8.85
C GLU A 225 -7.66 -12.92 -8.15
N GLY A 226 -8.25 -11.73 -8.01
CA GLY A 226 -7.63 -10.63 -7.27
C GLY A 226 -7.39 -10.96 -5.80
N VAL A 227 -8.37 -11.57 -5.13
CA VAL A 227 -8.22 -12.02 -3.74
C VAL A 227 -7.17 -13.14 -3.64
N ALA A 228 -7.16 -14.10 -4.57
CA ALA A 228 -6.17 -15.17 -4.62
C ALA A 228 -4.75 -14.62 -4.80
N LEU A 229 -4.56 -13.61 -5.66
CA LEU A 229 -3.29 -12.93 -5.84
C LEU A 229 -2.83 -12.24 -4.55
N ILE A 230 -3.72 -11.53 -3.86
CA ILE A 230 -3.42 -10.88 -2.57
C ILE A 230 -2.98 -11.94 -1.54
N LEU A 231 -3.74 -13.03 -1.42
CA LEU A 231 -3.43 -14.12 -0.49
C LEU A 231 -2.11 -14.80 -0.82
N LEU A 232 -1.81 -15.00 -2.11
CA LEU A 232 -0.55 -15.56 -2.57
C LEU A 232 0.64 -14.66 -2.20
N LEU A 233 0.53 -13.35 -2.43
CA LEU A 233 1.58 -12.38 -2.10
C LEU A 233 1.79 -12.28 -0.60
N VAL A 234 0.71 -12.24 0.19
CA VAL A 234 0.78 -12.21 1.66
C VAL A 234 1.36 -13.52 2.21
N ALA A 235 0.93 -14.67 1.69
CA ALA A 235 1.48 -15.97 2.08
C ALA A 235 2.96 -16.08 1.73
N GLY A 236 3.34 -15.66 0.52
CA GLY A 236 4.74 -15.57 0.10
C GLY A 236 5.55 -14.69 1.05
N ALA A 237 5.06 -13.49 1.38
CA ALA A 237 5.71 -12.59 2.32
C ALA A 237 5.90 -13.24 3.71
N LEU A 238 4.88 -13.94 4.22
CA LEU A 238 4.94 -14.65 5.50
C LEU A 238 5.83 -15.90 5.49
N LEU A 239 6.08 -16.50 4.33
CA LEU A 239 7.01 -17.62 4.17
C LEU A 239 8.46 -17.13 4.08
N PHE A 240 8.70 -16.01 3.40
CA PHE A 240 10.03 -15.44 3.21
C PHE A 240 10.48 -14.50 4.32
N VAL A 241 9.59 -14.11 5.25
CA VAL A 241 9.97 -13.34 6.43
C VAL A 241 10.96 -14.16 7.28
N SER A 242 12.19 -13.68 7.38
CA SER A 242 13.26 -14.33 8.15
C SER A 242 13.18 -13.94 9.62
N ASP A 243 13.37 -14.92 10.52
CA ASP A 243 13.47 -14.69 11.97
C ASP A 243 14.79 -14.00 12.40
N GLN A 244 15.76 -13.86 11.49
CA GLN A 244 17.04 -13.23 11.77
C GLN A 244 17.00 -11.73 11.44
N TYR A 245 17.04 -10.90 12.49
CA TYR A 245 17.31 -9.46 12.40
C TYR A 245 18.80 -9.14 12.61
N GLU A 246 19.68 -10.14 12.60
CA GLU A 246 21.12 -9.87 12.61
C GLU A 246 21.48 -9.17 11.30
N PRO A 247 22.02 -7.93 11.37
CA PRO A 247 22.59 -7.30 10.20
C PRO A 247 23.61 -8.28 9.62
N LYS A 248 23.62 -8.50 8.30
CA LYS A 248 24.79 -9.13 7.66
C LYS A 248 26.01 -8.41 8.19
N ASP A 249 26.96 -9.14 8.78
CA ASP A 249 28.21 -8.62 9.31
C ASP A 249 28.71 -7.52 8.39
N PHE A 250 28.45 -6.27 8.75
CA PHE A 250 29.09 -5.16 8.11
C PHE A 250 30.49 -5.27 8.69
N ARG A 251 31.40 -5.87 7.91
CA ARG A 251 32.82 -5.61 8.08
C ARG A 251 32.97 -4.11 7.87
N ALA A 252 32.76 -3.36 8.94
CA ALA A 252 33.27 -2.02 9.03
C ALA A 252 34.76 -2.21 8.78
N ASP A 253 35.24 -1.73 7.63
CA ASP A 253 36.66 -1.55 7.47
C ASP A 253 37.11 -0.79 8.71
N ASP A 254 38.06 -1.37 9.41
CA ASP A 254 38.57 -0.80 10.64
C ASP A 254 39.17 0.56 10.26
N ASP A 255 38.41 1.63 10.44
CA ASP A 255 38.82 3.00 10.15
C ASP A 255 39.66 3.57 11.31
N LEU A 256 39.81 2.82 12.42
CA LEU A 256 40.67 3.17 13.55
C LEU A 256 42.11 3.51 13.13
N PRO A 257 42.80 2.75 12.24
CA PRO A 257 44.13 3.09 11.77
C PRO A 257 44.20 4.43 11.03
N ARG A 258 43.12 4.82 10.33
CA ARG A 258 43.05 6.12 9.64
C ARG A 258 42.81 7.27 10.62
N ILE A 259 42.02 7.03 11.66
CA ILE A 259 41.74 8.00 12.71
C ILE A 259 42.99 8.20 13.59
N ASP A 260 43.68 7.12 13.97
CA ASP A 260 44.94 7.15 14.71
C ASP A 260 46.04 7.88 13.93
N ALA A 261 46.16 7.63 12.62
CA ALA A 261 47.11 8.34 11.77
C ALA A 261 46.80 9.84 11.61
N ARG A 262 45.53 10.24 11.74
CA ARG A 262 45.11 11.66 11.75
C ARG A 262 45.38 12.31 13.11
N LEU A 263 45.15 11.60 14.21
CA LEU A 263 45.39 12.09 15.57
C LEU A 263 46.89 12.19 15.88
N ALA A 264 47.72 11.30 15.32
CA ALA A 264 49.17 11.37 15.44
C ALA A 264 49.80 12.63 14.81
N ARG A 265 49.05 13.39 14.00
CA ARG A 265 49.49 14.67 13.41
C ARG A 265 49.31 15.87 14.34
N PHE A 266 48.59 15.71 15.45
CA PHE A 266 48.47 16.74 16.47
C PHE A 266 49.49 16.46 17.59
N PRO A 267 50.44 17.37 17.86
CA PRO A 267 51.34 17.23 19.01
C PRO A 267 50.50 17.24 20.30
N ARG A 268 50.82 16.31 21.21
CA ARG A 268 50.21 16.21 22.54
C ARG A 268 50.60 17.38 23.42
#